data_AF-A0ABD6DPT2-F1
#
_entry.id   AF-A0ABD6DPT2-F1
#
_cell.length_a   1.000
_cell.length_b   1.000
_cell.length_c   1.000
_cell.angle_alpha   90.00
_cell.angle_beta   90.00
_cell.angle_gamma   90.00
#
_symmetry.space_group_name_H-M   'P 1'
#
loop_
_entity.id
_entity.type
_entity.pdbx_description
1 polymer ?
#
loop_
_entity_poly.entity_id
_entity_poly.type
_entity_poly.pdbx_seq_one_letter_code
_entity_poly.pdbx_strand_id
1 'polypeptide(L)'
;MVIQDDLKDALDGGRDELVGALAANGVLPTVVEGSGGSDLLGSSTPNFRFETADGTSVADRQTRSRVVDALELRSEDDCEAAREEIREHEAWDGE
;
A
#
# COMPACT_ATOMS: atom_id res chain seq x y z
N MET A 1 16.45 3.70 -2.87
CA MET A 1 15.21 3.58 -3.66
C MET A 1 14.35 4.74 -3.20
N VAL A 2 14.18 5.78 -4.02
CA VAL A 2 13.63 7.08 -3.59
C VAL A 2 12.22 6.89 -3.00
N ILE A 3 11.38 6.12 -3.69
CA ILE A 3 10.01 5.73 -3.30
C ILE A 3 9.89 5.18 -1.87
N GLN A 4 10.88 4.40 -1.41
CA GLN A 4 10.82 3.83 -0.05
C GLN A 4 10.99 4.90 1.03
N ASP A 5 11.76 5.96 0.74
CA ASP A 5 11.94 7.08 1.65
C ASP A 5 10.69 7.97 1.67
N ASP A 6 10.11 8.24 0.50
CA ASP A 6 8.82 8.96 0.38
C ASP A 6 7.71 8.28 1.17
N LEU A 7 7.57 6.95 1.06
CA LEU A 7 6.58 6.19 1.83
C LEU A 7 6.81 6.27 3.34
N LYS A 8 8.05 6.40 3.80
CA LYS A 8 8.36 6.51 5.24
C LYS A 8 8.02 7.91 5.75
N ASP A 9 8.35 8.94 4.99
CA ASP A 9 8.01 10.32 5.33
C ASP A 9 6.49 10.50 5.38
N ALA A 10 5.79 9.97 4.37
CA ALA A 10 4.35 10.02 4.30
C ALA A 10 3.64 9.26 5.44
N LEU A 11 4.25 8.18 5.94
CA LEU A 11 3.75 7.46 7.13
C LEU A 11 3.79 8.32 8.41
N ASP A 12 4.71 9.29 8.51
CA ASP A 12 4.74 10.26 9.61
C ASP A 12 3.67 11.36 9.43
N GLY A 13 3.30 11.68 8.19
CA GLY A 13 2.23 12.63 7.84
C GLY A 13 0.81 12.08 8.02
N GLY A 14 0.62 10.76 7.87
CA GLY A 14 -0.66 10.07 8.06
C GLY A 14 -1.21 9.49 6.76
N ARG A 15 -2.50 9.09 6.78
CA ARG A 15 -3.14 8.39 5.64
C ARG A 15 -3.17 9.25 4.37
N ASP A 16 -3.57 10.51 4.47
CA ASP A 16 -3.67 11.43 3.33
C ASP A 16 -2.32 11.60 2.61
N GLU A 17 -1.26 11.92 3.37
CA GLU A 17 0.10 12.02 2.85
C GLU A 17 0.55 10.69 2.21
N LEU A 18 0.22 9.56 2.83
CA LEU A 18 0.56 8.23 2.31
C LEU A 18 -0.14 7.94 0.98
N VAL A 19 -1.42 8.28 0.85
CA VAL A 19 -2.19 8.15 -0.39
C VAL A 19 -1.58 9.04 -1.47
N GLY A 20 -1.25 10.28 -1.14
CA GLY A 20 -0.58 11.20 -2.06
C GLY A 20 0.78 10.69 -2.53
N ALA A 21 1.60 10.14 -1.63
CA ALA A 21 2.90 9.56 -1.97
C ALA A 21 2.76 8.29 -2.84
N LEU A 22 1.79 7.43 -2.55
CA LEU A 22 1.48 6.26 -3.39
C LEU A 22 1.01 6.70 -4.78
N ALA A 23 0.16 7.72 -4.85
CA ALA A 23 -0.38 8.25 -6.09
C ALA A 23 0.71 8.88 -6.98
N ALA A 24 1.53 9.77 -6.41
CA ALA A 24 2.63 10.43 -7.09
C ALA A 24 3.67 9.45 -7.67
N ASN A 25 3.81 8.27 -7.06
CA ASN A 25 4.73 7.24 -7.50
C ASN A 25 4.08 6.16 -8.37
N GLY A 26 2.77 6.25 -8.66
CA GLY A 26 2.04 5.25 -9.44
C GLY A 26 2.01 3.87 -8.77
N VAL A 27 1.99 3.84 -7.43
CA VAL A 27 2.06 2.61 -6.62
C VAL A 27 0.67 2.25 -6.12
N LEU A 28 0.29 0.99 -6.31
CA LEU A 28 -0.98 0.47 -5.82
C LEU A 28 -0.77 -0.72 -4.89
N PRO A 29 -1.60 -0.87 -3.83
CA PRO A 29 -1.63 -2.10 -3.06
C PRO A 29 -2.13 -3.25 -3.95
N THR A 30 -1.69 -4.47 -3.71
CA THR A 30 -2.10 -5.68 -4.42
C THR A 30 -2.22 -6.82 -3.44
N VAL A 31 -3.34 -7.54 -3.50
CA VAL A 31 -3.56 -8.75 -2.72
C VAL A 31 -2.71 -9.86 -3.30
N VAL A 32 -1.89 -10.48 -2.46
CA VAL A 32 -1.07 -11.65 -2.83
C VAL A 32 -1.84 -12.90 -2.47
N GLU A 33 -2.59 -13.43 -3.45
CA GLU A 33 -3.30 -14.70 -3.34
C GLU A 33 -2.31 -15.84 -3.06
N GLY A 34 -2.63 -16.70 -2.08
CA GLY A 34 -1.80 -17.87 -1.72
C GLY A 34 -0.70 -17.62 -0.68
N SER A 35 -0.52 -16.38 -0.19
CA SER A 35 0.36 -16.05 0.94
C SER A 35 -0.46 -15.67 2.20
N GLY A 36 -1.56 -16.39 2.45
CA GLY A 36 -2.22 -16.39 3.75
C GLY A 36 -1.35 -17.17 4.72
N GLY A 37 -0.50 -16.46 5.49
CA GLY A 37 0.26 -17.07 6.57
C GLY A 37 -0.73 -17.74 7.51
N SER A 38 -0.60 -19.06 7.66
CA SER A 38 -1.25 -19.78 8.76
C SER A 38 -0.58 -19.34 10.07
N ASP A 39 -0.86 -18.12 10.50
CA ASP A 39 -0.54 -17.70 11.85
C ASP A 39 -1.56 -18.39 12.77
N LEU A 40 -1.02 -19.17 13.70
CA LEU A 40 -1.66 -20.13 14.60
C LEU A 40 -2.70 -19.52 15.58
N LEU A 41 -3.30 -18.39 15.23
CA LEU A 41 -4.22 -17.58 16.03
C LEU A 41 -5.47 -17.10 15.26
N GLY A 42 -5.67 -17.51 14.00
CA GLY A 42 -6.97 -17.36 13.32
C GLY A 42 -7.28 -15.97 12.74
N SER A 43 -6.28 -15.09 12.58
CA SER A 43 -6.44 -13.84 11.84
C SER A 43 -5.95 -14.03 10.40
N SER A 44 -6.87 -14.35 9.50
CA SER A 44 -6.62 -14.44 8.06
C SER A 44 -6.51 -13.05 7.43
N THR A 45 -5.53 -12.25 7.85
CA THR A 45 -5.26 -10.97 7.16
C THR A 45 -4.54 -11.30 5.85
N PRO A 46 -5.06 -10.88 4.68
CA PRO A 46 -4.41 -11.11 3.39
C PRO A 46 -3.00 -10.50 3.39
N ASN A 47 -2.06 -11.11 2.67
CA ASN A 47 -0.80 -10.44 2.39
C ASN A 47 -1.04 -9.39 1.31
N PHE A 48 -0.78 -8.13 1.63
CA PHE A 48 -0.77 -7.07 0.64
C PHE A 48 0.66 -6.86 0.11
N ARG A 49 0.80 -6.25 -1.06
CA ARG A 49 2.07 -5.82 -1.64
C ARG A 49 1.88 -4.45 -2.27
N PHE A 50 2.93 -3.64 -2.32
CA PHE A 50 2.88 -2.33 -2.96
C PHE A 50 3.79 -2.39 -4.18
N GLU A 51 3.19 -2.23 -5.35
CA GLU A 51 3.83 -2.41 -6.65
C GLU A 51 3.52 -1.22 -7.55
N THR A 52 4.50 -0.78 -8.34
CA THR A 52 4.26 0.19 -9.41
C THR A 52 3.51 -0.47 -10.57
N ALA A 53 3.05 0.34 -11.53
CA ALA A 53 2.45 -0.15 -12.78
C ALA A 53 3.34 -1.17 -13.53
N ASP A 54 4.66 -1.08 -13.40
CA ASP A 54 5.64 -2.03 -13.97
C ASP A 54 5.78 -3.35 -13.18
N GLY A 55 5.03 -3.53 -12.08
CA GLY A 55 5.12 -4.70 -11.21
C GLY A 55 6.36 -4.71 -10.30
N THR A 56 7.01 -3.56 -10.13
CA THR A 56 8.17 -3.45 -9.24
C THR A 56 7.71 -3.22 -7.81
N SER A 57 8.13 -4.08 -6.88
CA SER A 57 7.84 -3.89 -5.46
C SER A 57 8.72 -2.79 -4.88
N VAL A 58 8.10 -1.77 -4.30
CA VAL A 58 8.78 -0.54 -3.83
C VAL A 58 8.98 -0.48 -2.32
N ALA A 59 8.31 -1.36 -1.58
CA ALA A 59 8.34 -1.38 -0.13
C ALA A 59 8.88 -2.72 0.40
N ASP A 60 9.88 -2.65 1.29
CA ASP A 60 10.32 -3.80 2.07
C ASP A 60 9.22 -4.28 3.04
N ARG A 61 9.34 -5.51 3.56
CA ARG A 61 8.44 -6.10 4.57
C ARG A 61 8.10 -5.15 5.72
N GLN A 62 9.07 -4.40 6.27
CA GLN A 62 8.78 -3.48 7.38
C GLN A 62 7.92 -2.29 6.95
N THR A 63 8.33 -1.59 5.88
CA THR A 63 7.58 -0.44 5.33
C THR A 63 6.18 -0.88 4.94
N ARG A 64 6.07 -2.00 4.21
CA ARG A 64 4.80 -2.59 3.81
C ARG A 64 3.86 -2.83 5.00
N SER A 65 4.35 -3.40 6.10
CA SER A 65 3.50 -3.65 7.27
C SER A 65 2.95 -2.36 7.87
N ARG A 66 3.74 -1.27 7.84
CA ARG A 66 3.28 0.05 8.31
C ARG A 66 2.28 0.68 7.36
N VAL A 67 2.52 0.60 6.04
CA VAL A 67 1.60 1.11 5.01
C VAL A 67 0.27 0.36 5.05
N VAL A 68 0.28 -0.97 5.22
CA VAL A 68 -0.93 -1.78 5.44
C VAL A 68 -1.71 -1.31 6.66
N ASP A 69 -1.03 -1.06 7.78
CA ASP A 69 -1.67 -0.62 9.01
C ASP A 69 -2.24 0.81 8.89
N ALA A 70 -1.49 1.72 8.26
CA ALA A 70 -1.90 3.10 8.02
C ALA A 70 -3.07 3.24 7.02
N LEU A 71 -3.11 2.37 6.01
CA LEU A 71 -4.23 2.26 5.07
C LEU A 71 -5.38 1.40 5.61
N GLU A 72 -5.22 0.85 6.82
CA GLU A 72 -6.22 -0.01 7.48
C GLU A 72 -6.65 -1.21 6.61
N LEU A 73 -5.73 -1.77 5.82
CA LEU A 73 -6.04 -2.87 4.90
C LEU A 73 -6.23 -4.17 5.71
N ARG A 74 -7.47 -4.61 5.85
CA ARG A 74 -7.84 -5.86 6.53
C ARG A 74 -8.41 -6.91 5.59
N SER A 75 -8.96 -6.46 4.46
CA SER A 75 -9.69 -7.28 3.49
C SER A 75 -9.32 -6.91 2.05
N GLU A 76 -9.77 -7.73 1.10
CA GLU A 76 -9.64 -7.44 -0.33
C GLU A 76 -10.45 -6.20 -0.72
N ASP A 77 -11.64 -6.02 -0.16
CA ASP A 77 -12.47 -4.81 -0.31
C ASP A 77 -11.73 -3.54 0.14
N ASP A 78 -11.02 -3.58 1.29
CA ASP A 78 -10.24 -2.44 1.77
C ASP A 78 -9.11 -2.09 0.80
N CYS A 79 -8.50 -3.12 0.18
CA CYS A 79 -7.47 -2.92 -0.83
C CYS A 79 -8.04 -2.31 -2.11
N GLU A 80 -9.23 -2.71 -2.53
CA GLU A 80 -9.90 -2.11 -3.68
C GLU A 80 -10.29 -0.66 -3.39
N ALA A 81 -10.85 -0.38 -2.21
CA ALA A 81 -11.17 0.99 -1.78
C ALA A 81 -9.91 1.87 -1.72
N ALA A 82 -8.82 1.40 -1.14
CA ALA A 82 -7.56 2.14 -1.11
C ALA A 82 -6.96 2.34 -2.51
N ARG A 83 -7.10 1.38 -3.43
CA ARG A 83 -6.68 1.55 -4.84
C ARG A 83 -7.45 2.64 -5.54
N GLU A 84 -8.77 2.67 -5.33
CA GLU A 84 -9.64 3.69 -5.88
C GLU A 84 -9.25 5.07 -5.34
N GLU A 85 -9.10 5.19 -4.01
CA GLU A 85 -8.66 6.41 -3.32
C GLU A 85 -7.31 6.94 -3.86
N ILE A 86 -6.33 6.05 -4.05
CA ILE A 86 -5.01 6.41 -4.62
C ILE A 86 -5.13 6.85 -6.08
N ARG A 87 -5.99 6.22 -6.89
CA ARG A 87 -6.17 6.56 -8.31
C ARG A 87 -6.97 7.84 -8.52
N GLU A 88 -7.89 8.14 -7.63
CA GLU A 88 -8.69 9.36 -7.66
C GLU A 88 -7.92 10.58 -7.10
N HIS A 89 -6.79 10.33 -6.44
CA HIS A 89 -5.95 11.38 -5.88
C HIS A 89 -5.35 12.28 -6.98
N GLU A 90 -5.30 13.60 -6.75
CA GLU A 90 -4.81 14.58 -7.71
C GLU A 90 -3.38 14.31 -8.21
N ALA A 91 -2.56 13.71 -7.34
CA ALA A 91 -1.17 13.34 -7.65
C ALA A 91 -1.04 12.13 -8.60
N TRP A 92 -2.10 11.36 -8.83
CA TRP A 92 -2.10 10.19 -9.72
C TRP A 92 -2.01 10.57 -11.20
N ASP A 93 -2.75 11.62 -11.59
CA ASP A 93 -2.78 12.18 -12.94
C ASP A 93 -1.79 13.36 -13.10
N GLY A 94 -0.89 13.53 -12.13
CA GLY A 94 0.03 14.66 -12.06
C GLY A 94 0.99 14.73 -13.26
N GLU A 95 0.70 15.67 -14.16
CA GLU A 95 1.56 16.17 -15.26
C GLU A 95 2.93 16.68 -14.80
#